data_AF-A0A958IXT1-F1
#
_entry.id   AF-A0A958IXT1-F1
#
_cell.length_a   1.000
_cell.length_b   1.000
_cell.length_c   1.000
_cell.angle_alpha   90.00
_cell.angle_beta   90.00
_cell.angle_gamma   90.00
#
_symmetry.space_group_name_H-M   'P 1'
#
loop_
_entity.id
_entity.type
_entity.pdbx_description
1 polymer ?
#
loop_
_entity_poly.entity_id
_entity_poly.type
_entity_poly.pdbx_seq_one_letter_code
_entity_poly.pdbx_strand_id
1 'polypeptide(L)' 'LIKEKKVLPLFESTVLEIEPDRVILQQDVEMFEIPNNYVFIFAGGIPPFKMLQEMGIRFGGQAKTFAPPVAVPSCFIN' A
#
# COMPACT_ATOMS: atom_id res chain seq x y z
N LEU A 1 17.23 21.74 -11.86
CA LEU A 1 17.56 20.91 -10.67
C LEU A 1 18.40 19.66 -10.99
N ILE A 2 17.85 18.63 -11.62
CA ILE A 2 18.60 17.40 -11.94
C ILE A 2 19.70 17.68 -12.99
N LYS A 3 19.37 18.42 -14.06
CA LYS A 3 20.36 18.87 -15.06
C LYS A 3 21.47 19.76 -14.48
N GLU A 4 21.17 20.47 -13.40
CA GLU A 4 22.12 21.32 -12.67
C GLU A 4 22.87 20.56 -11.56
N LYS A 5 22.64 19.24 -11.42
CA LYS A 5 23.18 18.38 -10.36
C LYS A 5 22.87 18.84 -8.92
N LYS A 6 21.79 19.61 -8.74
CA LYS A 6 21.33 20.04 -7.41
C LYS A 6 20.54 18.97 -6.66
N VAL A 7 20.02 17.99 -7.40
CA VAL A 7 19.31 16.83 -6.86
C VAL A 7 19.88 15.60 -7.55
N LEU A 8 20.23 14.59 -6.76
CA LEU A 8 20.68 13.29 -7.24
C LEU A 8 19.49 12.31 -7.18
N PRO A 9 18.79 12.06 -8.30
CA PRO A 9 17.75 11.05 -8.32
C PRO A 9 18.37 9.65 -8.33
N LEU A 10 17.86 8.78 -7.45
CA LEU A 10 18.11 7.34 -7.50
C LEU A 10 16.79 6.66 -7.86
N PHE A 11 16.80 5.90 -8.95
CA PHE A 11 15.65 5.13 -9.43
C PHE A 11 15.84 3.66 -9.08
N GLU A 12 14.73 2.92 -8.99
CA GLU A 12 14.76 1.47 -8.74
C GLU A 12 15.52 1.11 -7.44
N SER A 13 15.52 2.05 -6.48
CA SER A 13 16.15 1.88 -5.18
C SER A 13 15.10 1.62 -4.10
N THR A 14 15.40 0.70 -3.19
CA THR A 14 14.59 0.40 -2.01
C THR A 14 15.34 0.82 -0.75
N VAL A 15 14.65 1.47 0.19
CA VAL A 15 15.20 1.77 1.52
C VAL A 15 15.12 0.50 2.37
N LEU A 16 16.26 0.05 2.88
CA LEU A 16 16.34 -1.09 3.78
C LEU A 16 16.26 -0.64 5.24
N GLU A 17 17.09 0.34 5.62
CA GLU A 17 17.19 0.82 7.00
C GLU A 17 17.42 2.33 7.05
N ILE A 18 16.89 2.96 8.09
CA ILE A 18 17.07 4.39 8.40
C ILE A 18 17.71 4.49 9.77
N GLU A 19 18.96 4.95 9.80
CA GLU A 19 19.72 5.22 11.02
C GLU A 19 19.79 6.74 11.29
N PRO A 20 20.21 7.18 12.49
CA PRO A 20 20.28 8.61 12.83
C PRO A 20 21.20 9.45 11.94
N ASP A 21 22.24 8.86 11.36
CA ASP A 21 23.28 9.53 10.58
C ASP A 21 23.41 9.02 9.14
N ARG A 22 22.68 7.96 8.77
CA ARG A 22 22.73 7.36 7.42
C ARG A 22 21.45 6.60 7.05
N VAL A 23 21.32 6.34 5.76
CA VAL A 23 20.27 5.49 5.19
C VAL A 23 20.93 4.40 4.37
N ILE A 24 20.49 3.16 4.58
CA ILE A 24 20.92 1.99 3.81
C ILE A 24 19.92 1.78 2.68
N LEU A 25 20.42 1.81 1.45
CA LEU A 25 19.64 1.64 0.23
C LEU A 25 20.12 0.39 -0.51
N GLN A 26 19.20 -0.26 -1.22
CA GLN A 26 19.49 -1.30 -2.18
C GLN A 26 19.07 -0.84 -3.57
N GLN A 27 19.94 -1.02 -4.56
CA GLN A 27 19.61 -0.90 -5.98
C GLN A 27 20.02 -2.21 -6.64
N ASP A 28 19.06 -2.90 -7.25
CA ASP A 28 19.22 -4.28 -7.72
C ASP A 28 19.78 -5.24 -6.65
N VAL A 29 21.05 -5.63 -6.76
CA VAL A 29 21.75 -6.55 -5.85
C VAL A 29 22.76 -5.82 -4.96
N GLU A 30 23.06 -4.55 -5.27
CA GLU A 30 24.06 -3.77 -4.55
C GLU A 30 23.42 -2.98 -3.41
N MET A 31 24.10 -2.98 -2.26
CA MET A 31 23.73 -2.19 -1.09
C MET A 31 24.74 -1.07 -0.91
N PHE A 32 24.24 0.13 -0.60
CA PHE A 32 25.08 1.30 -0.35
C PHE A 32 24.49 2.20 0.73
N GLU A 33 25.38 2.90 1.41
CA GLU A 33 25.04 3.80 2.50
C GLU A 33 25.14 5.25 2.04
N ILE A 34 24.14 6.05 2.40
CA ILE A 34 24.16 7.50 2.20
C ILE A 34 24.12 8.20 3.56
N PRO A 35 25.11 9.04 3.91
CA PRO A 35 25.05 9.86 5.11
C PRO A 35 23.91 10.87 5.01
N ASN A 36 23.10 11.01 6.06
CA ASN A 36 21.93 11.86 6.05
C ASN A 36 21.62 12.44 7.44
N ASN A 37 21.12 13.66 7.48
CA ASN A 37 20.62 14.31 8.70
C ASN A 37 19.10 14.26 8.83
N TYR A 38 18.37 14.19 7.72
CA TYR A 38 16.91 14.22 7.69
C TYR A 38 16.34 13.34 6.58
N VAL A 39 15.33 12.56 6.92
CA VAL A 39 14.63 11.69 5.97
C VAL A 39 13.17 12.12 5.86
N PHE A 40 12.72 12.35 4.62
CA PHE A 40 11.33 12.66 4.32
C PHE A 40 10.68 11.47 3.60
N ILE A 41 9.69 10.84 4.23
CA ILE A 41 8.99 9.67 3.68
C ILE A 41 7.67 10.14 3.03
N PHE A 42 7.69 10.24 1.70
CA PHE A 42 6.51 10.57 0.90
C PHE A 42 5.85 9.30 0.32
N ALA A 43 5.54 8.33 1.16
CA ALA A 43 4.94 7.04 0.74
C ALA A 43 3.41 7.10 0.54
N GLY A 44 2.83 8.29 0.54
CA GLY A 44 1.38 8.48 0.56
C GLY A 44 0.77 8.16 1.93
N GLY A 45 -0.49 7.76 1.94
CA GLY A 45 -1.22 7.41 3.16
C GLY A 45 -2.11 6.20 2.94
N ILE A 46 -2.45 5.52 4.03
CA ILE A 46 -3.36 4.37 4.01
C ILE A 46 -4.78 4.91 4.22
N PRO A 47 -5.72 4.71 3.26
CA PRO A 47 -7.12 5.07 3.47
C PRO A 47 -7.71 4.32 4.67
N PRO A 48 -8.71 4.89 5.37
CA PRO A 48 -9.30 4.31 6.57
C PRO A 48 -10.27 3.16 6.24
N PHE A 49 -9.77 2.10 5.59
CA PHE A 49 -10.58 0.98 5.11
C PHE A 49 -11.36 0.27 6.21
N LYS A 50 -10.81 0.19 7.43
CA LYS A 50 -11.47 -0.43 8.58
C LYS A 50 -12.77 0.30 8.94
N MET A 51 -12.70 1.63 9.07
CA MET A 51 -13.87 2.48 9.34
C MET A 51 -14.93 2.33 8.25
N LEU A 52 -14.51 2.33 6.99
CA LEU A 52 -15.45 2.18 5.85
C LEU A 52 -16.13 0.81 5.86
N GLN A 53 -15.40 -0.26 6.22
CA GLN A 53 -15.99 -1.60 6.38
C GLN A 53 -17.00 -1.67 7.53
N GLU A 54 -16.71 -1.03 8.67
CA GLU A 54 -17.63 -0.94 9.81
C GLU A 54 -18.93 -0.17 9.45
N MET A 55 -18.84 0.77 8.49
CA MET A 55 -20.01 1.46 7.91
C MET A 55 -20.76 0.64 6.86
N GLY A 56 -20.31 -0.58 6.55
CA GLY A 56 -20.94 -1.48 5.58
C GLY A 56 -20.46 -1.29 4.13
N ILE A 57 -19.44 -0.46 3.88
CA ILE A 57 -18.86 -0.29 2.55
C ILE A 57 -18.02 -1.53 2.20
N ARG A 58 -18.37 -2.17 1.09
CA ARG A 58 -17.67 -3.37 0.58
C ARG A 58 -16.64 -2.97 -0.48
N PHE A 59 -15.43 -3.49 -0.34
CA PHE A 59 -14.35 -3.33 -1.32
C PHE A 59 -14.27 -4.56 -2.23
N GLY A 60 -13.85 -4.35 -3.49
CA GLY A 60 -13.99 -5.29 -4.61
C GLY A 60 -13.31 -6.67 -4.50
N GLY A 61 -12.65 -7.00 -3.38
CA GLY A 61 -12.11 -8.33 -3.09
C GLY A 61 -13.02 -9.23 -2.24
N GLN A 62 -14.10 -8.70 -1.66
CA GLN A 62 -15.05 -9.44 -0.81
C GLN A 62 -16.47 -9.50 -1.39
N ALA A 63 -16.61 -9.38 -2.70
CA ALA A 63 -17.89 -9.61 -3.35
C ALA A 63 -18.22 -11.11 -3.29
N LYS A 64 -18.97 -11.55 -2.28
CA LYS A 64 -19.75 -12.78 -2.42
C LYS A 64 -20.72 -12.55 -3.56
N THR A 65 -20.66 -13.38 -4.60
CA THR A 65 -21.72 -13.48 -5.62
C THR A 65 -23.04 -13.59 -4.89
N PHE A 66 -23.95 -12.63 -5.12
CA PHE A 66 -25.31 -12.70 -4.62
C PHE A 66 -25.98 -13.89 -5.33
N ALA A 67 -26.02 -15.04 -4.66
CA ALA A 67 -26.88 -16.13 -5.09
C ALA A 67 -28.32 -15.68 -4.81
N PRO A 68 -29.21 -15.65 -5.81
CA PRO A 68 -30.62 -15.33 -5.57
C PRO A 68 -31.20 -16.33 -4.56
N PRO A 69 -32.15 -15.92 -3.71
CA PRO A 69 -32.77 -16.81 -2.74
C PRO A 69 -33.38 -18.00 -3.50
N VAL A 70 -32.96 -19.21 -3.12
CA VAL A 70 -33.49 -20.46 -3.66
C VAL A 70 -35.01 -20.44 -3.44
N ALA A 71 -35.78 -20.61 -4.50
CA ALA A 71 -37.23 -20.66 -4.43
C ALA A 71 -37.64 -21.77 -3.45
N VAL A 72 -38.33 -21.37 -2.38
CA VAL A 72 -38.95 -22.30 -1.43
C VAL A 72 -40.07 -23.04 -2.18
N PRO A 73 -40.08 -24.39 -2.25
CA PRO A 73 -41.14 -25.11 -2.95
C PRO A 73 -42.48 -24.90 -2.23
N SER A 74 -43.50 -24.47 -2.97
CA SER A 74 -44.82 -24.06 -2.47
C SER A 74 -45.77 -25.23 -2.12
N CYS A 75 -45.28 -26.32 -1.54
CA CYS A 75 -46.13 -27.46 -1.21
C CYS A 75 -46.07 -27.78 0.27
N PHE A 76 -46.73 -26.97 1.10
CA PHE A 76 -47.21 -27.36 2.43
C PHE A 76 -48.26 -26.37 2.94
N ILE A 77 -49.31 -26.09 2.16
CA ILE A 77 -50.61 -25.67 2.72
C ILE A 77 -51.72 -26.33 1.88
N ASN A 78 -52.49 -27.17 2.58
CA ASN A 78 -53.75 -27.85 2.22
C ASN A 78 -53.72 -29.00 1.21
#